data_AF-A0A1E1XNI3-F1
#
_entry.id   AF-A0A1E1XNI3-F1
#
_cell.length_a   1.000
_cell.length_b   1.000
_cell.length_c   1.000
_cell.angle_alpha   90.00
_cell.angle_beta   90.00
_cell.angle_gamma   90.00
#
_symmetry.space_group_name_H-M   'P 1'
#
loop_
_entity.id
_entity.type
_entity.pdbx_description
1 polymer ?
#
loop_
_entity_poly.entity_id
_entity_poly.type
_entity_poly.pdbx_seq_one_letter_code
_entity_poly.pdbx_strand_id
1 'polypeptide(L)'
;RKWLQAMGQPGFSPSRHQSLCSAHFESSDFRAGLQRRRLREGSVPSHFERCTGGRQDATLSSGYARMVPHREYSASSPSPDQPNVQIALPAVQQQGLTSAQDSTAKHDHTYNQERRKDQVQQPEQSLMTARKKIKVLHASTTCYPKKSRTLEDIIEQMREKNLLSEEAERKLQEFGNLPQDILKGTTENSAAGNSCGREYSEEMKKFSSTLYYYSPRAYDYLGTLFPMPTVQVIRQWLKIESGWPGFTAEVLNNLKAKHGQDSPRERLCSIVLDGMSIRKACELDATTGRLIGFVDLGHSQDPNDADNVPLATEALVFIVVGVTAPWKMPFGYFLNAGL
;
A
#
# COMPACT_ATOMS: atom_id res chain seq x y z
N ARG A 1 36.49 -3.85 18.96
CA ARG A 1 35.74 -3.38 17.77
C ARG A 1 36.34 -4.00 16.50
N LYS A 2 36.28 -5.33 16.35
CA LYS A 2 36.94 -6.04 15.22
C LYS A 2 36.28 -5.76 13.85
N TRP A 3 34.98 -5.45 13.84
CA TRP A 3 34.23 -5.15 12.62
C TRP A 3 34.66 -3.84 11.92
N LEU A 4 35.20 -2.85 12.65
CA LEU A 4 35.73 -1.62 12.05
C LEU A 4 36.99 -1.87 11.22
N GLN A 5 37.80 -2.85 11.64
CA GLN A 5 38.97 -3.28 10.87
C GLN A 5 38.54 -4.03 9.61
N ALA A 6 37.48 -4.83 9.68
CA ALA A 6 36.93 -5.56 8.55
C ALA A 6 36.30 -4.63 7.47
N MET A 7 35.71 -3.51 7.87
CA MET A 7 35.17 -2.48 6.95
C MET A 7 36.25 -1.84 6.04
N GLY A 8 37.54 -1.90 6.42
CA GLY A 8 38.64 -1.36 5.62
C GLY A 8 38.61 0.16 5.38
N GLN A 9 37.84 0.92 6.17
CA GLN A 9 37.73 2.38 6.07
C GLN A 9 38.61 3.05 7.14
N PRO A 10 39.83 3.54 6.81
CA PRO A 10 40.68 4.21 7.79
C PRO A 10 40.02 5.52 8.25
N GLY A 11 39.87 5.70 9.57
CA GLY A 11 39.31 6.92 10.17
C GLY A 11 37.79 6.94 10.37
N PHE A 12 37.05 5.89 10.01
CA PHE A 12 35.60 5.84 10.21
C PHE A 12 35.22 5.52 11.67
N SER A 13 34.46 6.42 12.30
CA SER A 13 33.90 6.23 13.65
C SER A 13 32.36 6.24 13.58
N PRO A 14 31.69 5.09 13.83
CA PRO A 14 30.26 4.98 13.65
C PRO A 14 29.48 5.73 14.73
N SER A 15 28.41 6.40 14.32
CA SER A 15 27.40 6.97 15.22
C SER A 15 26.47 5.90 15.77
N ARG A 16 25.82 6.14 16.93
CA ARG A 16 24.83 5.23 17.54
C ARG A 16 23.64 4.87 16.65
N HIS A 17 23.43 5.63 15.57
CA HIS A 17 22.36 5.46 14.60
C HIS A 17 22.79 4.73 13.33
N GLN A 18 24.06 4.32 13.22
CA GLN A 18 24.58 3.58 12.08
C GLN A 18 24.71 2.10 12.44
N SER A 19 24.09 1.24 11.65
CA SER A 19 24.10 -0.20 11.80
C SER A 19 24.48 -0.89 10.50
N LEU A 20 25.19 -2.01 10.60
CA LEU A 20 25.40 -2.91 9.47
C LEU A 20 24.20 -3.83 9.31
N CYS A 21 23.75 -4.02 8.06
CA CYS A 21 22.69 -4.98 7.76
C CYS A 21 23.25 -6.42 7.79
N SER A 22 22.34 -7.41 7.79
CA SER A 22 22.70 -8.84 7.86
C SER A 22 23.47 -9.35 6.64
N ALA A 23 23.51 -8.61 5.53
CA ALA A 23 24.20 -9.01 4.31
C ALA A 23 25.74 -9.06 4.46
N HIS A 24 26.28 -8.37 5.46
CA HIS A 24 27.73 -8.35 5.73
C HIS A 24 28.23 -9.57 6.53
N PHE A 25 27.33 -10.45 6.96
CA PHE A 25 27.62 -11.59 7.83
C PHE A 25 27.27 -12.90 7.12
N GLU A 26 28.03 -13.94 7.42
CA GLU A 26 27.77 -15.27 6.87
C GLU A 26 26.54 -15.90 7.54
N SER A 27 25.87 -16.84 6.86
CA SER A 27 24.71 -17.53 7.44
C SER A 27 25.06 -18.35 8.70
N SER A 28 26.33 -18.74 8.84
CA SER A 28 26.90 -19.47 9.98
C SER A 28 27.02 -18.59 11.25
N ASP A 29 27.12 -17.27 11.11
CA ASP A 29 27.29 -16.30 12.20
C ASP A 29 26.01 -16.05 13.01
N PHE A 30 24.87 -16.56 12.54
CA PHE A 30 23.59 -16.40 13.20
C PHE A 30 23.29 -17.56 14.17
N ARG A 31 22.60 -17.25 15.26
CA ARG A 31 22.07 -18.27 16.19
C ARG A 31 20.90 -19.01 15.53
N ALA A 32 20.93 -20.33 15.54
CA ALA A 32 19.82 -21.15 15.06
C ALA A 32 18.63 -21.03 16.05
N GLY A 33 17.50 -20.48 15.60
CA GLY A 33 16.31 -20.31 16.44
C GLY A 33 15.12 -19.66 15.71
N LEU A 34 13.90 -19.99 16.14
CA LEU A 34 12.64 -19.72 15.42
C LEU A 34 12.02 -18.33 15.65
N GLN A 35 12.60 -17.46 16.49
CA GLN A 35 11.91 -16.26 16.94
C GLN A 35 12.64 -14.93 16.71
N ARG A 36 13.91 -14.91 16.29
CA ARG A 36 14.65 -13.73 15.78
C ARG A 36 16.04 -14.14 15.31
N ARG A 37 16.43 -13.74 14.09
CA ARG A 37 17.79 -13.92 13.55
C ARG A 37 18.74 -13.00 14.32
N ARG A 38 19.52 -13.54 15.26
CA ARG A 38 20.49 -12.80 16.09
C ARG A 38 21.90 -13.29 15.82
N LEU A 39 22.84 -12.37 15.73
CA LEU A 39 24.26 -12.69 15.61
C LEU A 39 24.78 -13.41 16.87
N ARG A 40 25.72 -14.33 16.66
CA ARG A 40 26.49 -14.95 17.73
C ARG A 40 27.39 -13.91 18.39
N GLU A 41 27.72 -14.13 19.65
CA GLU A 41 28.63 -13.22 20.36
C GLU A 41 30.04 -13.36 19.78
N GLY A 42 30.61 -12.26 19.29
CA GLY A 42 31.93 -12.24 18.65
C GLY A 42 31.96 -12.39 17.13
N SER A 43 30.82 -12.51 16.44
CA SER A 43 30.76 -12.55 14.97
C SER A 43 31.31 -11.27 14.35
N VAL A 44 32.15 -11.40 13.31
CA VAL A 44 32.76 -10.27 12.61
C VAL A 44 32.26 -10.29 11.16
N PRO A 45 31.80 -9.16 10.59
CA PRO A 45 31.35 -9.12 9.21
C PRO A 45 32.52 -9.43 8.26
N SER A 46 32.26 -10.29 7.28
CA SER A 46 33.25 -10.82 6.33
C SER A 46 33.01 -10.36 4.89
N HIS A 47 31.79 -9.94 4.55
CA HIS A 47 31.41 -9.56 3.19
C HIS A 47 31.37 -8.04 3.01
N PHE A 48 32.44 -7.51 2.41
CA PHE A 48 32.49 -6.14 1.91
C PHE A 48 32.86 -6.19 0.42
N GLU A 49 31.87 -6.02 -0.46
CA GLU A 49 32.14 -5.83 -1.87
C GLU A 49 32.84 -4.48 -2.05
N ARG A 50 34.13 -4.54 -2.38
CA ARG A 50 34.93 -3.35 -2.68
C ARG A 50 34.58 -2.94 -4.11
N CYS A 51 33.61 -2.05 -4.29
CA CYS A 51 33.33 -1.45 -5.60
C CYS A 51 34.57 -0.67 -6.08
N THR A 52 35.42 -1.31 -6.87
CA THR A 52 36.40 -0.65 -7.73
C THR A 52 35.73 -0.36 -9.07
N GLY A 53 35.05 0.78 -9.16
CA GLY A 53 34.40 1.25 -10.39
C GLY A 53 33.92 2.69 -10.21
N GLY A 54 34.27 3.56 -11.15
CA GLY A 54 34.31 5.03 -10.99
C GLY A 54 32.98 5.71 -10.63
N ARG A 55 33.09 6.74 -9.78
CA ARG A 55 32.01 7.70 -9.47
C ARG A 55 31.86 8.68 -10.64
N GLN A 56 30.66 8.77 -11.20
CA GLN A 56 30.17 10.03 -11.76
C GLN A 56 29.25 10.66 -10.72
N ASP A 57 29.52 11.92 -10.43
CA ASP A 57 28.84 12.73 -9.43
C ASP A 57 27.38 12.98 -9.83
N ALA A 58 26.46 12.65 -8.94
CA ALA A 58 25.11 13.22 -8.92
C ALA A 58 24.85 13.80 -7.53
N THR A 59 24.62 15.10 -7.54
CA THR A 59 24.44 16.03 -6.43
C THR A 59 23.29 15.63 -5.51
N LEU A 60 23.56 15.75 -4.20
CA LEU A 60 22.65 15.48 -3.09
C LEU A 60 21.52 16.52 -3.03
N SER A 61 20.27 16.09 -3.20
CA SER A 61 19.10 16.82 -2.69
C SER A 61 18.69 16.23 -1.35
N SER A 62 18.70 17.09 -0.33
CA SER A 62 18.36 16.82 1.05
C SER A 62 16.85 16.61 1.20
N GLY A 63 16.45 15.39 1.56
CA GLY A 63 15.09 15.06 1.97
C GLY A 63 15.13 14.00 3.07
N TYR A 64 14.87 14.42 4.31
CA TYR A 64 14.76 13.52 5.45
C TYR A 64 13.54 12.59 5.30
N ALA A 65 13.73 11.42 4.71
CA ALA A 65 12.79 10.32 4.80
C ALA A 65 12.91 9.68 6.20
N ARG A 66 11.96 9.99 7.09
CA ARG A 66 11.83 9.35 8.40
C ARG A 66 11.31 7.93 8.18
N MET A 67 12.22 6.96 8.08
CA MET A 67 11.87 5.53 8.04
C MET A 67 11.14 5.12 9.33
N VAL A 68 9.88 4.71 9.19
CA VAL A 68 9.13 3.99 10.23
C VAL A 68 9.68 2.56 10.30
N PRO A 69 9.82 1.92 11.48
CA PRO A 69 10.45 0.60 11.58
C PRO A 69 9.53 -0.46 10.97
N HIS A 70 9.86 -0.92 9.77
CA HIS A 70 9.27 -2.12 9.19
C HIS A 70 9.81 -3.34 9.94
N ARG A 71 8.89 -4.11 10.53
CA ARG A 71 9.19 -5.38 11.19
C ARG A 71 9.34 -6.45 10.11
N GLU A 72 10.58 -6.78 9.74
CA GLU A 72 10.88 -7.83 8.77
C GLU A 72 10.40 -9.20 9.28
N TYR A 73 9.44 -9.79 8.58
CA TYR A 73 9.21 -11.23 8.60
C TYR A 73 9.70 -11.78 7.25
N SER A 74 10.86 -12.43 7.27
CA SER A 74 11.32 -13.25 6.15
C SER A 74 10.45 -14.51 6.08
N ALA A 75 9.54 -14.57 5.11
CA ALA A 75 8.87 -15.79 4.68
C ALA A 75 9.27 -16.05 3.23
N SER A 76 10.26 -16.91 3.04
CA SER A 76 10.50 -17.55 1.75
C SER A 76 9.49 -18.67 1.57
N SER A 77 8.51 -18.45 0.67
CA SER A 77 7.65 -19.48 0.12
C SER A 77 8.26 -19.96 -1.21
N PRO A 78 8.47 -21.27 -1.43
CA PRO A 78 8.86 -21.79 -2.74
C PRO A 78 7.63 -21.96 -3.65
N SER A 79 7.76 -21.50 -4.90
CA SER A 79 6.81 -21.72 -6.00
C SER A 79 6.76 -23.19 -6.45
N PRO A 80 5.65 -23.65 -7.05
CA PRO A 80 5.47 -25.03 -7.47
C PRO A 80 5.85 -25.21 -8.95
N ASP A 81 6.97 -25.89 -9.20
CA ASP A 81 7.18 -26.61 -10.45
C ASP A 81 7.57 -28.05 -10.10
N GLN A 82 6.76 -29.00 -10.55
CA GLN A 82 7.11 -30.42 -10.48
C GLN A 82 8.25 -30.72 -11.46
N PRO A 83 9.10 -31.71 -11.13
CA PRO A 83 8.87 -33.00 -11.76
C PRO A 83 8.88 -34.18 -10.79
N ASN A 84 7.94 -35.07 -11.07
CA ASN A 84 7.83 -36.50 -10.78
C ASN A 84 9.10 -37.20 -10.25
N VAL A 85 9.03 -37.71 -9.01
CA VAL A 85 9.88 -38.82 -8.55
C VAL A 85 8.99 -39.86 -7.86
N GLN A 86 8.89 -41.02 -8.50
CA GLN A 86 8.24 -42.23 -8.00
C GLN A 86 8.95 -42.72 -6.74
N ILE A 87 8.22 -42.88 -5.65
CA ILE A 87 8.70 -43.57 -4.45
C ILE A 87 8.20 -45.02 -4.54
N ALA A 88 9.11 -45.94 -4.86
CA ALA A 88 8.87 -47.37 -4.75
C ALA A 88 8.91 -47.79 -3.27
N LEU A 89 7.82 -48.39 -2.79
CA LEU A 89 7.75 -49.10 -1.50
C LEU A 89 8.33 -50.52 -1.70
N PRO A 90 9.27 -51.00 -0.84
CA PRO A 90 9.62 -52.40 -0.86
C PRO A 90 8.51 -53.23 -0.18
N ALA A 91 8.05 -54.23 -0.91
CA ALA A 91 7.08 -55.22 -0.44
C ALA A 91 7.67 -56.09 0.70
N VAL A 92 6.88 -56.27 1.75
CA VAL A 92 7.11 -57.27 2.80
C VAL A 92 6.50 -58.59 2.33
N GLN A 93 7.31 -59.65 2.25
CA GLN A 93 6.85 -61.03 2.03
C GLN A 93 7.39 -61.92 3.15
N GLN A 94 6.50 -62.68 3.79
CA GLN A 94 6.82 -63.67 4.81
C GLN A 94 6.72 -65.10 4.25
N GLN A 95 7.46 -66.01 4.93
CA GLN A 95 7.38 -67.49 4.97
C GLN A 95 8.21 -68.23 3.89
N GLY A 96 9.01 -69.27 4.17
CA GLY A 96 9.24 -70.10 5.36
C GLY A 96 10.52 -70.97 5.22
N LEU A 97 10.80 -71.79 6.24
CA LEU A 97 12.05 -72.50 6.58
C LEU A 97 12.56 -73.57 5.59
N THR A 98 13.89 -73.81 5.58
CA THR A 98 14.55 -75.11 5.92
C THR A 98 16.05 -74.96 6.23
N SER A 99 16.54 -75.86 7.10
CA SER A 99 17.90 -76.08 7.66
C SER A 99 19.07 -76.13 6.65
N ALA A 100 20.36 -75.95 6.97
CA ALA A 100 21.14 -76.60 8.02
C ALA A 100 22.58 -76.01 8.16
N GLN A 101 23.17 -76.25 9.34
CA GLN A 101 24.62 -76.34 9.69
C GLN A 101 25.52 -75.12 9.45
N ASP A 102 26.09 -74.47 10.48
CA ASP A 102 27.12 -74.86 11.46
C ASP A 102 28.44 -74.14 11.12
N SER A 103 28.84 -73.20 11.99
CA SER A 103 30.22 -72.93 12.42
C SER A 103 30.36 -71.56 13.10
N THR A 104 30.52 -71.64 14.42
CA THR A 104 31.43 -70.85 15.27
C THR A 104 31.89 -69.45 14.83
N ALA A 105 31.49 -68.42 15.59
CA ALA A 105 32.42 -67.40 16.11
C ALA A 105 31.77 -66.61 17.26
N LYS A 106 32.50 -66.50 18.36
CA LYS A 106 32.22 -65.63 19.52
C LYS A 106 32.63 -64.17 19.19
N HIS A 107 32.10 -63.22 19.97
CA HIS A 107 32.25 -61.74 19.90
C HIS A 107 31.42 -61.06 18.80
N ASP A 108 30.71 -59.95 19.01
CA ASP A 108 30.69 -59.00 20.11
C ASP A 108 29.33 -58.31 20.21
N HIS A 109 28.97 -57.90 21.42
CA HIS A 109 27.70 -57.29 21.75
C HIS A 109 27.65 -55.79 21.38
N THR A 110 26.44 -55.30 21.11
CA THR A 110 26.01 -53.94 21.49
C THR A 110 26.66 -52.75 20.76
N TYR A 111 26.30 -52.53 19.47
CA TYR A 111 26.48 -51.21 18.84
C TYR A 111 25.35 -50.75 17.91
N ASN A 112 24.27 -51.55 17.77
CA ASN A 112 23.24 -51.31 16.75
C ASN A 112 21.87 -50.84 17.30
N GLN A 113 21.71 -50.74 18.62
CA GLN A 113 20.46 -50.24 19.23
C GLN A 113 20.41 -48.71 19.31
N GLU A 114 21.54 -48.03 19.53
CA GLU A 114 21.61 -46.56 19.61
C GLU A 114 21.33 -45.92 18.24
N ARG A 115 21.92 -46.45 17.16
CA ARG A 115 21.62 -45.99 15.78
C ARG A 115 20.15 -46.11 15.39
N ARG A 116 19.45 -47.16 15.86
CA ARG A 116 18.00 -47.32 15.61
C ARG A 116 17.16 -46.34 16.43
N LYS A 117 17.56 -46.03 17.67
CA LYS A 117 16.90 -45.01 18.48
C LYS A 117 17.09 -43.62 17.88
N ASP A 118 18.30 -43.29 17.43
CA ASP A 118 18.59 -42.01 16.77
C ASP A 118 17.85 -41.87 15.43
N GLN A 119 17.76 -42.95 14.65
CA GLN A 119 16.98 -42.98 13.39
C GLN A 119 15.47 -42.83 13.58
N VAL A 120 14.91 -43.18 14.74
CA VAL A 120 13.49 -43.02 15.05
C VAL A 120 13.20 -41.68 15.75
N GLN A 121 14.14 -41.19 16.56
CA GLN A 121 14.00 -39.91 17.26
C GLN A 121 14.05 -38.70 16.31
N GLN A 122 14.88 -38.73 15.26
CA GLN A 122 14.93 -37.67 14.25
C GLN A 122 13.59 -37.46 13.50
N PRO A 123 12.94 -38.50 12.95
CA PRO A 123 11.64 -38.34 12.30
C PRO A 123 10.52 -37.99 13.29
N GLU A 124 10.56 -38.48 14.53
CA GLU A 124 9.59 -38.10 15.58
C GLU A 124 9.69 -36.60 15.95
N GLN A 125 10.90 -36.07 16.10
CA GLN A 125 11.13 -34.65 16.35
C GLN A 125 10.71 -33.80 15.16
N SER A 126 10.93 -34.29 13.94
CA SER A 126 10.52 -33.63 12.70
C SER A 126 8.99 -33.59 12.57
N LEU A 127 8.30 -34.70 12.86
CA LEU A 127 6.84 -34.79 12.90
C LEU A 127 6.25 -33.91 14.00
N MET A 128 6.86 -33.86 15.18
CA MET A 128 6.41 -32.99 16.27
C MET A 128 6.54 -31.50 15.89
N THR A 129 7.63 -31.14 15.22
CA THR A 129 7.86 -29.78 14.72
C THR A 129 6.88 -29.42 13.60
N ALA A 130 6.61 -30.35 12.68
CA ALA A 130 5.61 -30.20 11.63
C ALA A 130 4.19 -30.04 12.21
N ARG A 131 3.79 -30.88 13.17
CA ARG A 131 2.50 -30.77 13.87
C ARG A 131 2.34 -29.44 14.61
N LYS A 132 3.41 -28.96 15.26
CA LYS A 132 3.43 -27.63 15.90
C LYS A 132 3.30 -26.51 14.87
N LYS A 133 3.98 -26.61 13.71
CA LYS A 133 3.82 -25.68 12.59
C LYS A 133 2.40 -25.67 12.06
N ILE A 134 1.79 -26.83 11.81
CA ILE A 134 0.40 -26.95 11.35
C ILE A 134 -0.56 -26.33 12.36
N LYS A 135 -0.36 -26.56 13.66
CA LYS A 135 -1.19 -25.97 14.73
C LYS A 135 -1.07 -24.43 14.78
N VAL A 136 0.14 -23.90 14.65
CA VAL A 136 0.38 -22.44 14.59
C VAL A 136 -0.17 -21.82 13.31
N LEU A 137 -0.02 -22.50 12.18
CA LEU A 137 -0.59 -22.07 10.91
C LEU A 137 -2.13 -22.07 10.98
N HIS A 138 -2.76 -23.14 11.46
CA HIS A 138 -4.21 -23.19 11.66
C HIS A 138 -4.70 -22.13 12.65
N ALA A 139 -4.01 -21.92 13.77
CA ALA A 139 -4.34 -20.86 14.73
C ALA A 139 -4.22 -19.46 14.12
N SER A 140 -3.14 -19.21 13.37
CA SER A 140 -2.94 -17.95 12.62
C SER A 140 -4.07 -17.74 11.61
N THR A 141 -4.46 -18.79 10.87
CA THR A 141 -5.54 -18.72 9.87
C THR A 141 -6.93 -18.54 10.51
N THR A 142 -7.12 -18.98 11.75
CA THR A 142 -8.39 -18.84 12.50
C THR A 142 -8.53 -17.46 13.14
N CYS A 143 -7.41 -16.79 13.45
CA CYS A 143 -7.41 -15.43 14.02
C CYS A 143 -7.63 -14.31 12.99
N TYR A 144 -7.67 -14.62 11.68
CA TYR A 144 -8.10 -13.67 10.65
C TYR A 144 -9.42 -14.18 10.06
N PRO A 145 -10.55 -13.48 10.25
CA PRO A 145 -11.79 -13.89 9.61
C PRO A 145 -11.63 -13.77 8.09
N LYS A 146 -11.40 -14.91 7.42
CA LYS A 146 -11.49 -15.05 5.96
C LYS A 146 -12.96 -15.10 5.55
N LYS A 147 -13.63 -13.96 5.58
CA LYS A 147 -14.82 -13.71 4.77
C LYS A 147 -14.52 -12.46 3.96
N SER A 148 -14.45 -12.61 2.64
CA SER A 148 -14.56 -11.48 1.73
C SER A 148 -15.92 -10.83 2.00
N ARG A 149 -15.92 -9.76 2.80
CA ARG A 149 -17.14 -8.99 3.05
C ARG A 149 -17.61 -8.44 1.71
N THR A 150 -18.90 -8.60 1.41
CA THR A 150 -19.48 -7.92 0.24
C THR A 150 -19.51 -6.41 0.48
N LEU A 151 -19.62 -5.63 -0.59
CA LEU A 151 -19.78 -4.19 -0.43
C LEU A 151 -21.04 -3.89 0.37
N GLU A 152 -22.09 -4.67 0.15
CA GLU A 152 -23.35 -4.62 0.87
C GLU A 152 -23.14 -4.82 2.38
N ASP A 153 -22.36 -5.83 2.78
CA ASP A 153 -22.01 -6.06 4.19
C ASP A 153 -21.24 -4.89 4.81
N ILE A 154 -20.37 -4.24 4.01
CA ILE A 154 -19.58 -3.09 4.45
C ILE A 154 -20.50 -1.88 4.65
N ILE A 155 -21.37 -1.60 3.68
CA ILE A 155 -22.33 -0.49 3.74
C ILE A 155 -23.27 -0.68 4.93
N GLU A 156 -23.75 -1.90 5.17
CA GLU A 156 -24.60 -2.21 6.32
C GLU A 156 -23.86 -1.96 7.65
N GLN A 157 -22.62 -2.43 7.80
CA GLN A 157 -21.81 -2.15 9.00
C GLN A 157 -21.52 -0.66 9.21
N MET A 158 -21.35 0.08 8.12
CA MET A 158 -21.14 1.53 8.17
C MET A 158 -22.42 2.27 8.58
N ARG A 159 -23.58 1.78 8.13
CA ARG A 159 -24.90 2.29 8.51
C ARG A 159 -25.16 2.04 9.99
N GLU A 160 -24.94 0.83 10.49
CA GLU A 160 -25.10 0.51 11.92
C GLU A 160 -24.26 1.44 12.82
N LYS A 161 -23.09 1.85 12.33
CA LYS A 161 -22.18 2.77 13.02
C LYS A 161 -22.49 4.24 12.77
N ASN A 162 -23.55 4.56 12.02
CA ASN A 162 -23.95 5.92 11.64
C ASN A 162 -22.81 6.72 10.99
N LEU A 163 -22.01 6.07 10.12
CA LEU A 163 -20.87 6.69 9.45
C LEU A 163 -21.22 7.30 8.09
N LEU A 164 -22.40 7.00 7.54
CA LEU A 164 -22.83 7.40 6.20
C LEU A 164 -24.16 8.17 6.24
N SER A 165 -24.31 9.11 5.30
CA SER A 165 -25.58 9.78 4.98
C SER A 165 -26.31 9.00 3.89
N GLU A 166 -27.63 9.10 3.80
CA GLU A 166 -28.46 8.38 2.80
C GLU A 166 -27.97 8.60 1.36
N GLU A 167 -27.57 9.83 1.02
CA GLU A 167 -27.03 10.14 -0.31
C GLU A 167 -25.68 9.44 -0.57
N ALA A 168 -24.84 9.34 0.47
CA ALA A 168 -23.56 8.65 0.38
C ALA A 168 -23.76 7.15 0.18
N GLU A 169 -24.74 6.55 0.86
CA GLU A 169 -25.09 5.14 0.69
C GLU A 169 -25.53 4.83 -0.74
N ARG A 170 -26.44 5.65 -1.30
CA ARG A 170 -26.91 5.49 -2.68
C ARG A 170 -25.75 5.56 -3.68
N LYS A 171 -24.82 6.50 -3.47
CA LYS A 171 -23.63 6.65 -4.30
C LYS A 171 -22.65 5.49 -4.14
N LEU A 172 -22.53 4.91 -2.96
CA LEU A 172 -21.68 3.74 -2.73
C LEU A 172 -22.29 2.47 -3.33
N GLN A 173 -23.61 2.31 -3.30
CA GLN A 173 -24.33 1.22 -3.95
C GLN A 173 -24.16 1.22 -5.47
N GLU A 174 -23.98 2.39 -6.10
CA GLU A 174 -23.69 2.53 -7.54
C GLU A 174 -22.40 1.80 -7.96
N PHE A 175 -21.47 1.58 -7.02
CA PHE A 175 -20.25 0.82 -7.26
C PHE A 175 -20.45 -0.70 -7.23
N GLY A 176 -21.62 -1.24 -6.86
CA GLY A 176 -21.94 -2.68 -6.93
C GLY A 176 -20.84 -3.60 -6.36
N ASN A 177 -20.43 -4.62 -7.11
CA ASN A 177 -19.37 -5.57 -6.71
C ASN A 177 -17.93 -5.04 -6.86
N LEU A 178 -17.75 -3.82 -7.40
CA LEU A 178 -16.45 -3.25 -7.75
C LEU A 178 -15.45 -3.24 -6.58
N PRO A 179 -15.87 -3.00 -5.32
CA PRO A 179 -14.94 -3.05 -4.19
C PRO A 179 -14.34 -4.44 -3.98
N GLN A 180 -15.06 -5.53 -4.27
CA GLN A 180 -14.48 -6.87 -4.14
C GLN A 180 -13.41 -7.15 -5.20
N ASP A 181 -13.60 -6.70 -6.43
CA ASP A 181 -12.62 -6.86 -7.51
C ASP A 181 -11.40 -5.95 -7.32
N ILE A 182 -11.63 -4.72 -6.84
CA ILE A 182 -10.58 -3.78 -6.40
C ILE A 182 -9.74 -4.36 -5.25
N LEU A 183 -10.41 -5.01 -4.28
CA LEU A 183 -9.76 -5.63 -3.11
C LEU A 183 -9.04 -6.94 -3.47
N LYS A 184 -9.56 -7.70 -4.43
CA LYS A 184 -8.91 -8.90 -4.96
C LYS A 184 -7.59 -8.53 -5.65
N GLY A 185 -7.58 -7.47 -6.45
CA GLY A 185 -6.37 -6.92 -7.05
C GLY A 185 -5.30 -6.59 -6.00
N THR A 186 -5.66 -6.01 -4.85
CA THR A 186 -4.70 -5.74 -3.76
C THR A 186 -4.14 -7.02 -3.12
N THR A 187 -4.93 -8.09 -3.01
CA THR A 187 -4.47 -9.40 -2.49
C THR A 187 -3.55 -10.13 -3.46
N GLU A 188 -3.86 -10.11 -4.76
CA GLU A 188 -3.03 -10.71 -5.82
C GLU A 188 -1.71 -9.94 -5.98
N ASN A 189 -1.74 -8.62 -5.80
CA ASN A 189 -0.56 -7.75 -5.84
C ASN A 189 0.40 -7.97 -4.66
N SER A 190 -0.12 -8.37 -3.49
CA SER A 190 0.70 -8.70 -2.31
C SER A 190 1.47 -10.02 -2.48
N ALA A 191 1.04 -10.89 -3.39
CA ALA A 191 1.68 -12.17 -3.68
C ALA A 191 2.84 -12.07 -4.69
N ALA A 192 2.92 -10.96 -5.44
CA ALA A 192 3.80 -10.83 -6.61
C ALA A 192 5.26 -10.43 -6.30
N GLY A 193 5.66 -10.26 -5.04
CA GLY A 193 7.07 -10.14 -4.59
C GLY A 193 7.88 -8.93 -5.07
N ASN A 194 7.41 -8.16 -6.05
CA ASN A 194 8.13 -7.00 -6.61
C ASN A 194 7.63 -5.70 -5.96
N SER A 195 8.53 -4.99 -5.29
CA SER A 195 8.30 -3.72 -4.57
C SER A 195 8.06 -2.49 -5.45
N CYS A 196 7.76 -2.69 -6.74
CA CYS A 196 7.59 -1.58 -7.66
C CYS A 196 6.24 -0.90 -7.41
N GLY A 197 6.26 0.40 -7.08
CA GLY A 197 5.08 1.21 -6.81
C GLY A 197 4.05 1.08 -7.93
N ARG A 198 2.90 0.49 -7.60
CA ARG A 198 1.80 0.32 -8.56
C ARG A 198 0.80 1.46 -8.44
N GLU A 199 0.34 1.92 -9.60
CA GLU A 199 -0.77 2.86 -9.69
C GLU A 199 -2.09 2.19 -9.29
N TYR A 200 -2.96 2.96 -8.66
CA TYR A 200 -4.31 2.51 -8.31
C TYR A 200 -5.19 2.51 -9.55
N SER A 201 -6.11 1.54 -9.65
CA SER A 201 -7.10 1.52 -10.73
C SER A 201 -8.00 2.76 -10.66
N GLU A 202 -8.50 3.23 -11.81
CA GLU A 202 -9.42 4.37 -11.87
C GLU A 202 -10.69 4.14 -11.04
N GLU A 203 -11.13 2.89 -10.96
CA GLU A 203 -12.26 2.47 -10.13
C GLU A 203 -11.97 2.62 -8.63
N MET A 204 -10.77 2.23 -8.18
CA MET A 204 -10.32 2.45 -6.80
C MET A 204 -10.15 3.93 -6.50
N LYS A 205 -9.64 4.73 -7.45
CA LYS A 205 -9.53 6.18 -7.32
C LYS A 205 -10.91 6.82 -7.13
N LYS A 206 -11.88 6.46 -7.98
CA LYS A 206 -13.27 6.94 -7.91
C LYS A 206 -13.93 6.54 -6.59
N PHE A 207 -13.85 5.27 -6.21
CA PHE A 207 -14.41 4.76 -4.96
C PHE A 207 -13.83 5.48 -3.75
N SER A 208 -12.49 5.51 -3.64
CA SER A 208 -11.79 6.11 -2.51
C SER A 208 -12.05 7.62 -2.40
N SER A 209 -12.03 8.33 -3.52
CA SER A 209 -12.30 9.77 -3.56
C SER A 209 -13.76 10.08 -3.19
N THR A 210 -14.71 9.29 -3.70
CA THR A 210 -16.13 9.45 -3.41
C THR A 210 -16.41 9.19 -1.93
N LEU A 211 -15.90 8.09 -1.39
CA LEU A 211 -16.06 7.75 0.01
C LEU A 211 -15.45 8.80 0.94
N TYR A 212 -14.22 9.25 0.66
CA TYR A 212 -13.55 10.27 1.46
C TYR A 212 -14.30 11.62 1.41
N TYR A 213 -14.86 11.99 0.25
CA TYR A 213 -15.68 13.19 0.10
C TYR A 213 -16.93 13.16 0.98
N TYR A 214 -17.66 12.04 1.00
CA TYR A 214 -18.89 11.93 1.78
C TYR A 214 -18.66 11.70 3.27
N SER A 215 -17.66 10.88 3.65
CA SER A 215 -17.38 10.57 5.04
C SER A 215 -15.92 10.15 5.25
N PRO A 216 -15.06 11.08 5.72
CA PRO A 216 -13.69 10.75 6.11
C PRO A 216 -13.63 9.68 7.22
N ARG A 217 -14.63 9.67 8.13
CA ARG A 217 -14.72 8.66 9.19
C ARG A 217 -15.00 7.26 8.64
N ALA A 218 -15.87 7.17 7.64
CA ALA A 218 -16.13 5.92 6.94
C ALA A 218 -14.86 5.44 6.21
N TYR A 219 -14.14 6.37 5.58
CA TYR A 219 -12.85 6.08 4.94
C TYR A 219 -11.81 5.52 5.92
N ASP A 220 -11.63 6.16 7.08
CA ASP A 220 -10.72 5.71 8.13
C ASP A 220 -11.11 4.32 8.65
N TYR A 221 -12.42 4.08 8.82
CA TYR A 221 -12.92 2.76 9.21
C TYR A 221 -12.60 1.68 8.17
N LEU A 222 -12.81 1.97 6.88
CA LEU A 222 -12.48 1.05 5.79
C LEU A 222 -10.98 0.77 5.71
N GLY A 223 -10.13 1.74 6.04
CA GLY A 223 -8.68 1.56 6.19
C GLY A 223 -8.27 0.56 7.28
N THR A 224 -9.15 0.27 8.25
CA THR A 224 -8.90 -0.80 9.25
C THR A 224 -9.20 -2.20 8.69
N LEU A 225 -10.05 -2.28 7.67
CA LEU A 225 -10.50 -3.53 7.06
C LEU A 225 -9.70 -3.90 5.82
N PHE A 226 -9.26 -2.90 5.05
CA PHE A 226 -8.65 -3.08 3.74
C PHE A 226 -7.45 -2.14 3.52
N PRO A 227 -6.50 -2.52 2.64
CA PRO A 227 -5.41 -1.65 2.23
C PRO A 227 -5.92 -0.52 1.33
N MET A 228 -6.45 0.54 1.97
CA MET A 228 -6.96 1.73 1.31
C MET A 228 -5.81 2.69 0.92
N PRO A 229 -5.98 3.50 -0.15
CA PRO A 229 -5.07 4.60 -0.45
C PRO A 229 -4.86 5.52 0.76
N THR A 230 -3.69 6.12 0.89
CA THR A 230 -3.50 7.13 1.94
C THR A 230 -4.24 8.42 1.57
N VAL A 231 -4.64 9.20 2.58
CA VAL A 231 -5.31 10.50 2.36
C VAL A 231 -4.45 11.45 1.50
N GLN A 232 -3.12 11.35 1.61
CA GLN A 232 -2.20 12.13 0.77
C GLN A 232 -2.37 11.81 -0.72
N VAL A 233 -2.53 10.52 -1.05
CA VAL A 233 -2.75 10.06 -2.43
C VAL A 233 -4.11 10.55 -2.94
N ILE A 234 -5.16 10.50 -2.12
CA ILE A 234 -6.47 11.05 -2.49
C ILE A 234 -6.39 12.55 -2.75
N ARG A 235 -5.71 13.32 -1.88
CA ARG A 235 -5.51 14.75 -2.07
C ARG A 235 -4.74 15.05 -3.35
N GLN A 236 -3.79 14.20 -3.71
CA GLN A 236 -3.08 14.32 -4.98
C GLN A 236 -4.01 14.07 -6.18
N TRP A 237 -4.92 13.09 -6.11
CA TRP A 237 -5.91 12.85 -7.18
C TRP A 237 -6.95 13.96 -7.31
N LEU A 238 -7.33 14.58 -6.19
CA LEU A 238 -8.26 15.70 -6.15
C LEU A 238 -7.59 17.06 -6.37
N LYS A 239 -6.27 17.08 -6.59
CA LYS A 239 -5.54 18.32 -6.87
C LYS A 239 -5.94 18.84 -8.24
N ILE A 240 -6.52 20.04 -8.26
CA ILE A 240 -6.87 20.75 -9.48
C ILE A 240 -5.67 21.63 -9.86
N GLU A 241 -5.13 21.45 -11.06
CA GLU A 241 -3.99 22.26 -11.55
C GLU A 241 -4.45 23.58 -12.21
N SER A 242 -5.68 23.61 -12.73
CA SER A 242 -6.25 24.69 -13.56
C SER A 242 -7.40 25.46 -12.88
N GLY A 243 -7.47 25.46 -11.54
CA GLY A 243 -8.60 26.00 -10.77
C GLY A 243 -8.61 27.53 -10.56
N TRP A 244 -8.13 28.31 -11.52
CA TRP A 244 -7.97 29.76 -11.41
C TRP A 244 -9.29 30.52 -11.60
N PRO A 245 -9.40 31.77 -11.10
CA PRO A 245 -10.56 32.62 -11.36
C PRO A 245 -10.80 32.79 -12.85
N GLY A 246 -12.08 32.76 -13.24
CA GLY A 246 -12.52 32.73 -14.62
C GLY A 246 -13.53 31.61 -14.88
N PHE A 247 -13.88 31.46 -16.16
CA PHE A 247 -14.72 30.36 -16.63
C PHE A 247 -13.87 29.12 -16.91
N THR A 248 -14.29 27.98 -16.38
CA THR A 248 -13.56 26.73 -16.51
C THR A 248 -13.99 26.01 -17.81
N ALA A 249 -13.12 26.04 -18.82
CA ALA A 249 -13.38 25.40 -20.11
C ALA A 249 -13.65 23.88 -19.98
N GLU A 250 -12.95 23.21 -19.05
CA GLU A 250 -13.16 21.77 -18.77
C GLU A 250 -14.61 21.47 -18.36
N VAL A 251 -15.18 22.30 -17.49
CA VAL A 251 -16.56 22.14 -17.04
C VAL A 251 -17.53 22.36 -18.20
N LEU A 252 -17.31 23.39 -19.01
CA LEU A 252 -18.16 23.68 -20.17
C LEU A 252 -18.09 22.57 -21.22
N ASN A 253 -16.92 21.99 -21.45
CA ASN A 253 -16.75 20.84 -22.35
C ASN A 253 -17.47 19.60 -21.83
N ASN A 254 -17.38 19.33 -20.52
CA ASN A 254 -18.13 18.24 -19.87
C ASN A 254 -19.64 18.45 -19.99
N LEU A 255 -20.11 19.69 -19.86
CA LEU A 255 -21.52 20.02 -20.03
C LEU A 255 -22.00 19.73 -21.46
N LYS A 256 -21.20 20.13 -22.45
CA LYS A 256 -21.46 19.86 -23.87
C LYS A 256 -21.50 18.36 -24.18
N ALA A 257 -20.60 17.58 -23.59
CA ALA A 257 -20.58 16.12 -23.75
C ALA A 257 -21.80 15.45 -23.10
N LYS A 258 -22.11 15.85 -21.86
CA LYS A 258 -23.21 15.26 -21.07
C LYS A 258 -24.58 15.51 -21.69
N HIS A 259 -24.85 16.75 -22.11
CA HIS A 259 -26.15 17.16 -22.62
C HIS A 259 -26.19 17.25 -24.17
N GLY A 260 -25.22 16.62 -24.84
CA GLY A 260 -25.11 16.64 -26.30
C GLY A 260 -26.20 15.82 -26.99
N GLN A 261 -26.66 14.73 -26.36
CA GLN A 261 -27.69 13.82 -26.87
C GLN A 261 -29.10 14.14 -26.34
N ASP A 262 -29.19 15.05 -25.36
CA ASP A 262 -30.44 15.42 -24.71
C ASP A 262 -31.38 16.16 -25.66
N SER A 263 -32.68 16.07 -25.38
CA SER A 263 -33.68 16.80 -26.14
C SER A 263 -33.50 18.32 -25.99
N PRO A 264 -33.92 19.15 -26.96
CA PRO A 264 -33.82 20.61 -26.84
C PRO A 264 -34.47 21.19 -25.58
N ARG A 265 -35.50 20.52 -25.04
CA ARG A 265 -36.17 20.91 -23.80
C ARG A 265 -35.33 20.62 -22.55
N GLU A 266 -34.60 19.50 -22.53
CA GLU A 266 -33.72 19.13 -21.41
C GLU A 266 -32.43 19.96 -21.38
N ARG A 267 -32.02 20.49 -22.53
CA ARG A 267 -30.89 21.42 -22.66
C ARG A 267 -31.19 22.84 -22.18
N LEU A 268 -32.46 23.15 -21.90
CA LEU A 268 -32.83 24.45 -21.36
C LEU A 268 -32.30 24.61 -19.94
N CYS A 269 -31.47 25.63 -19.73
CA CYS A 269 -30.86 25.95 -18.46
C CYS A 269 -30.93 27.45 -18.17
N SER A 270 -30.85 27.78 -16.89
CA SER A 270 -30.72 29.14 -16.37
C SER A 270 -29.32 29.30 -15.78
N ILE A 271 -28.74 30.50 -15.89
CA ILE A 271 -27.49 30.84 -15.24
C ILE A 271 -27.83 31.64 -13.98
N VAL A 272 -27.40 31.14 -12.83
CA VAL A 272 -27.52 31.78 -11.54
C VAL A 272 -26.13 32.26 -11.12
N LEU A 273 -26.06 33.50 -10.65
CA LEU A 273 -24.86 34.08 -10.07
C LEU A 273 -25.18 34.53 -8.64
N ASP A 274 -24.22 34.34 -7.74
CA ASP A 274 -24.31 34.82 -6.37
C ASP A 274 -22.93 35.20 -5.83
N GLY A 275 -22.91 36.19 -4.95
CA GLY A 275 -21.72 36.72 -4.32
C GLY A 275 -21.53 36.17 -2.92
N MET A 276 -20.36 35.61 -2.62
CA MET A 276 -20.02 35.11 -1.29
C MET A 276 -18.89 35.93 -0.67
N SER A 277 -19.07 36.43 0.56
CA SER A 277 -18.00 37.11 1.28
C SER A 277 -16.86 36.15 1.61
N ILE A 278 -15.63 36.54 1.28
CA ILE A 278 -14.40 35.80 1.58
C ILE A 278 -13.51 36.59 2.55
N ARG A 279 -12.65 35.88 3.28
CA ARG A 279 -11.68 36.52 4.17
C ARG A 279 -10.64 37.25 3.33
N LYS A 280 -10.38 38.52 3.68
CA LYS A 280 -9.26 39.27 3.10
C LYS A 280 -7.95 38.65 3.60
N ALA A 281 -7.25 37.97 2.71
CA ALA A 281 -5.97 37.34 3.00
C ALA A 281 -5.13 37.32 1.72
N CYS A 282 -3.81 37.32 1.87
CA CYS A 282 -2.88 37.14 0.78
C CYS A 282 -1.99 35.93 1.12
N GLU A 283 -2.00 34.92 0.26
CA GLU A 283 -1.23 33.70 0.43
C GLU A 283 -0.37 33.44 -0.81
N LEU A 284 0.87 33.00 -0.60
CA LEU A 284 1.73 32.56 -1.69
C LEU A 284 1.50 31.07 -1.95
N ASP A 285 1.02 30.71 -3.13
CA ASP A 285 1.03 29.31 -3.53
C ASP A 285 2.46 28.88 -3.87
N ALA A 286 3.03 28.04 -3.01
CA ALA A 286 4.38 27.51 -3.18
C ALA A 286 4.55 26.69 -4.48
N THR A 287 3.47 26.14 -5.04
CA THR A 287 3.53 25.34 -6.26
C THR A 287 3.68 26.22 -7.50
N THR A 288 2.85 27.25 -7.63
CA THR A 288 2.83 28.12 -8.81
C THR A 288 3.65 29.39 -8.66
N GLY A 289 4.08 29.72 -7.43
CA GLY A 289 4.78 30.96 -7.10
C GLY A 289 3.90 32.20 -7.21
N ARG A 290 2.58 32.05 -7.34
CA ARG A 290 1.63 33.15 -7.50
C ARG A 290 1.08 33.58 -6.15
N LEU A 291 0.85 34.89 -6.03
CA LEU A 291 0.11 35.45 -4.89
C LEU A 291 -1.40 35.28 -5.14
N ILE A 292 -2.09 34.72 -4.15
CA ILE A 292 -3.52 34.44 -4.15
C ILE A 292 -4.20 35.38 -3.14
N GLY A 293 -5.40 35.87 -3.49
CA GLY A 293 -6.25 36.66 -2.58
C GLY A 293 -6.50 38.09 -3.04
N PHE A 294 -5.96 38.47 -4.20
CA PHE A 294 -6.26 39.73 -4.87
C PHE A 294 -7.52 39.62 -5.73
N VAL A 295 -8.06 40.78 -6.12
CA VAL A 295 -9.14 40.87 -7.12
C VAL A 295 -8.66 40.28 -8.44
N ASP A 296 -9.40 39.30 -8.93
CA ASP A 296 -9.12 38.58 -10.17
C ASP A 296 -10.43 38.33 -10.92
N LEU A 297 -10.58 39.07 -12.02
CA LEU A 297 -11.74 39.01 -12.90
C LEU A 297 -11.52 38.10 -14.12
N GLY A 298 -10.61 37.11 -14.01
CA GLY A 298 -10.32 36.15 -15.08
C GLY A 298 -9.35 36.70 -16.14
N HIS A 299 -8.66 37.79 -15.82
CA HIS A 299 -7.49 38.24 -16.54
C HIS A 299 -6.28 37.78 -15.75
N SER A 300 -5.43 36.94 -16.36
CA SER A 300 -4.14 36.60 -15.81
C SER A 300 -3.35 37.88 -15.58
N GLN A 301 -3.41 38.44 -14.36
CA GLN A 301 -2.62 39.60 -14.00
C GLN A 301 -1.16 39.17 -14.09
N ASP A 302 -0.41 39.87 -14.93
CA ASP A 302 1.03 39.70 -14.95
C ASP A 302 1.57 40.16 -13.58
N PRO A 303 2.63 39.51 -13.05
CA PRO A 303 3.18 39.81 -11.72
C PRO A 303 3.57 41.29 -11.50
N ASN A 304 3.71 42.06 -12.58
CA ASN A 304 4.08 43.48 -12.56
C ASN A 304 2.90 44.44 -12.36
N ASP A 305 1.65 44.00 -12.51
CA ASP A 305 0.46 44.87 -12.36
C ASP A 305 -0.15 44.78 -10.95
N ALA A 306 0.44 43.97 -10.07
CA ALA A 306 -0.08 43.65 -8.74
C ALA A 306 0.05 44.78 -7.70
N ASP A 307 0.88 45.80 -7.94
CA ASP A 307 1.21 46.83 -6.94
C ASP A 307 0.01 47.70 -6.53
N ASN A 308 -1.08 47.71 -7.32
CA ASN A 308 -2.28 48.50 -7.04
C ASN A 308 -3.58 47.69 -6.97
N VAL A 309 -3.50 46.36 -7.00
CA VAL A 309 -4.71 45.52 -6.98
C VAL A 309 -5.16 45.31 -5.53
N PRO A 310 -6.42 45.63 -5.17
CA PRO A 310 -6.91 45.42 -3.81
C PRO A 310 -7.10 43.93 -3.51
N LEU A 311 -7.09 43.59 -2.21
CA LEU A 311 -7.47 42.26 -1.75
C LEU A 311 -8.95 42.01 -2.01
N ALA A 312 -9.27 40.83 -2.50
CA ALA A 312 -10.64 40.41 -2.71
C ALA A 312 -11.37 40.21 -1.38
N THR A 313 -12.63 40.63 -1.37
CA THR A 313 -13.54 40.54 -0.22
C THR A 313 -14.74 39.65 -0.54
N GLU A 314 -14.96 39.38 -1.81
CA GLU A 314 -16.11 38.65 -2.33
C GLU A 314 -15.67 37.73 -3.47
N ALA A 315 -16.28 36.56 -3.56
CA ALA A 315 -16.18 35.68 -4.70
C ALA A 315 -17.55 35.59 -5.39
N LEU A 316 -17.60 35.96 -6.67
CA LEU A 316 -18.78 35.85 -7.51
C LEU A 316 -18.76 34.49 -8.20
N VAL A 317 -19.73 33.62 -7.90
CA VAL A 317 -19.77 32.25 -8.42
C VAL A 317 -20.89 32.09 -9.44
N PHE A 318 -20.58 31.46 -10.58
CA PHE A 318 -21.50 31.21 -11.67
C PHE A 318 -21.90 29.74 -11.71
N ILE A 319 -23.20 29.48 -11.65
CA ILE A 319 -23.79 28.14 -11.64
C ILE A 319 -24.82 28.04 -12.76
N VAL A 320 -24.71 27.01 -13.59
CA VAL A 320 -25.76 26.65 -14.54
C VAL A 320 -26.73 25.67 -13.87
N VAL A 321 -28.03 25.89 -14.05
CA VAL A 321 -29.12 25.11 -13.44
C VAL A 321 -30.07 24.66 -14.55
N GLY A 322 -30.33 23.35 -14.64
CA GLY A 322 -31.32 22.80 -15.57
C GLY A 322 -32.73 23.24 -15.21
N VAL A 323 -33.52 23.64 -16.20
CA VAL A 323 -34.92 24.06 -15.99
C VAL A 323 -35.84 22.84 -15.97
N THR A 324 -35.64 21.92 -16.92
CA THR A 324 -36.51 20.75 -17.10
C THR A 324 -36.07 19.57 -16.24
N ALA A 325 -34.75 19.41 -16.02
CA ALA A 325 -34.17 18.32 -15.24
C ALA A 325 -33.37 18.86 -14.06
N PRO A 326 -33.40 18.19 -12.88
CA PRO A 326 -32.78 18.68 -11.65
C PRO A 326 -31.26 18.43 -11.66
N TRP A 327 -30.52 19.30 -12.35
CA TRP A 327 -29.06 19.29 -12.32
C TRP A 327 -28.52 20.72 -12.18
N LYS A 328 -27.36 20.84 -11.54
CA LYS A 328 -26.65 22.10 -11.38
C LYS A 328 -25.14 21.89 -11.48
N MET A 329 -24.42 22.86 -12.00
CA MET A 329 -22.97 22.76 -12.17
C MET A 329 -22.33 24.16 -12.07
N PRO A 330 -21.42 24.39 -11.11
CA PRO A 330 -20.61 25.61 -11.11
C PRO A 330 -19.63 25.57 -12.29
N PHE A 331 -19.54 26.65 -13.05
CA PHE A 331 -18.69 26.70 -14.26
C PHE A 331 -17.68 27.85 -14.26
N GLY A 332 -17.69 28.68 -13.23
CA GLY A 332 -16.67 29.70 -13.05
C GLY A 332 -16.88 30.50 -11.78
N TYR A 333 -15.82 31.19 -11.37
CA TYR A 333 -15.86 32.12 -10.26
C TYR A 333 -14.89 33.28 -10.50
N PHE A 334 -15.18 34.43 -9.90
CA PHE A 334 -14.36 35.63 -9.99
C PHE A 334 -14.19 36.25 -8.61
N LEU A 335 -13.08 36.93 -8.38
CA LEU A 335 -12.75 37.54 -7.10
C LEU A 335 -12.89 39.06 -7.22
N ASN A 336 -13.68 39.69 -6.35
CA ASN A 336 -13.94 41.12 -6.35
C ASN A 336 -13.73 41.74 -4.95
N ALA A 337 -13.58 43.05 -4.88
CA ALA A 337 -13.45 43.84 -3.66
C ALA A 337 -14.73 44.65 -3.37
N GLY A 338 -15.89 43.99 -3.40
CA GLY A 338 -17.21 44.62 -3.27
C GLY A 338 -17.63 45.37 -4.53
N LEU A 339 -18.95 45.54 -4.70
CA LEU A 339 -19.54 46.47 -5.69
C LEU A 339 -19.65 47.88 -5.12
#